data_AF-A0A0B6WX86-F1
#
_entry.id   AF-A0A0B6WX86-F1
#
_cell.length_a   1.000
_cell.length_b   1.000
_cell.length_c   1.000
_cell.angle_alpha   90.00
_cell.angle_beta   90.00
_cell.angle_gamma   90.00
#
_symmetry.space_group_name_H-M   'P 1'
#
loop_
_entity.id
_entity.type
_entity.pdbx_description
1 polymer ?
#
loop_
_entity_poly.entity_id
_entity_poly.type
_entity_poly.pdbx_seq_one_letter_code
_entity_poly.pdbx_strand_id
1 'polypeptide(L)'
;MTDEAGNVVAVVELDPWGGETERSENPRYHPYVYGWYERDGNWSDQAQRRVYHGWYSRFYQPDPWDGSYDLTDPQSLNRYAYVQNDPVNFVDPTGMLTVGPVNGVQLGVVTVRADAGPDWTALWELWVFGMQMGQRLMQPLVDGPPELPAATLPQNPVEVNKLGEPPINCNQKLLVSLDSDLQVSYGQNARPYFAPDFARAFSAAVSALNRAGIRPRINSAFRTTADQQRMRAGGAGRNPAASLSLHQAGYAVDINGTATQEFQTIRQVMESHGFTWGGRFRHRDPPHFEINPFGTKGTEEYREKLRLAALEAEAFYHKCL
;
A
#
# COMPACT_ATOMS: atom_id res chain seq x y z
N MET A 1 -23.54 -19.21 -13.32
CA MET A 1 -23.07 -20.33 -12.48
C MET A 1 -23.42 -21.64 -13.16
N THR A 2 -22.54 -22.63 -13.13
CA THR A 2 -22.77 -23.95 -13.72
C THR A 2 -22.70 -25.07 -12.68
N ASP A 3 -23.40 -26.17 -12.91
CA ASP A 3 -23.24 -27.40 -12.13
C ASP A 3 -21.96 -28.19 -12.53
N GLU A 4 -21.73 -29.33 -11.88
CA GLU A 4 -20.58 -30.22 -12.14
C GLU A 4 -20.58 -30.80 -13.58
N ALA A 5 -21.75 -30.85 -14.23
CA ALA A 5 -21.90 -31.29 -15.61
C ALA A 5 -21.76 -30.13 -16.63
N GLY A 6 -21.57 -28.90 -16.16
CA GLY A 6 -21.43 -27.70 -17.00
C GLY A 6 -22.74 -27.05 -17.42
N ASN A 7 -23.89 -27.48 -16.91
CA ASN A 7 -25.18 -26.83 -17.21
C ASN A 7 -25.31 -25.53 -16.44
N VAL A 8 -25.87 -24.48 -17.06
CA VAL A 8 -26.14 -23.21 -16.39
C VAL A 8 -27.30 -23.38 -15.41
N VAL A 9 -27.06 -23.07 -14.13
CA VAL A 9 -28.05 -23.21 -13.04
C VAL A 9 -28.52 -21.86 -12.46
N ALA A 10 -27.78 -20.79 -12.74
CA ALA A 10 -28.15 -19.42 -12.41
C ALA A 10 -27.41 -18.42 -13.31
N VAL A 11 -28.11 -17.35 -13.70
CA VAL A 11 -27.59 -16.18 -14.40
C VAL A 11 -27.97 -14.94 -13.59
N VAL A 12 -27.00 -14.09 -13.30
CA VAL A 12 -27.24 -12.80 -12.66
C VAL A 12 -26.69 -11.74 -13.59
N GLU A 13 -27.56 -10.92 -14.16
CA GLU A 13 -27.18 -9.79 -15.01
C GLU A 13 -27.73 -8.52 -14.39
N LEU A 14 -26.81 -7.61 -14.06
CA LEU A 14 -27.10 -6.37 -13.36
C LEU A 14 -26.91 -5.17 -14.30
N ASP A 15 -27.77 -4.17 -14.16
CA ASP A 15 -27.53 -2.85 -14.73
C ASP A 15 -26.39 -2.12 -13.97
N PRO A 16 -25.91 -0.96 -14.45
CA PRO A 16 -24.84 -0.23 -13.78
C PRO A 16 -25.15 0.17 -12.33
N TRP A 17 -26.40 0.14 -11.90
CA TRP A 17 -26.85 0.45 -10.55
C TRP A 17 -27.23 -0.79 -9.75
N GLY A 18 -26.91 -2.00 -10.23
CA GLY A 18 -27.18 -3.23 -9.50
C GLY A 18 -28.62 -3.71 -9.56
N GLY A 19 -29.46 -3.09 -10.39
CA GLY A 19 -30.78 -3.59 -10.71
C GLY A 19 -30.67 -4.86 -11.56
N GLU A 20 -31.39 -5.92 -11.18
CA GLU A 20 -31.45 -7.13 -11.98
C GLU A 20 -32.19 -6.87 -13.31
N THR A 21 -31.59 -7.31 -14.41
CA THR A 21 -32.19 -7.24 -15.73
C THR A 21 -33.07 -8.46 -16.01
N GLU A 22 -33.85 -8.39 -17.09
CA GLU A 22 -34.72 -9.47 -17.59
C GLU A 22 -33.98 -10.78 -17.93
N ARG A 23 -32.65 -10.75 -18.05
CA ARG A 23 -31.81 -11.91 -18.32
C ARG A 23 -31.34 -12.64 -17.06
N SER A 24 -31.68 -12.12 -15.88
CA SER A 24 -31.38 -12.79 -14.63
C SER A 24 -32.28 -14.01 -14.45
N GLU A 25 -31.65 -15.16 -14.25
CA GLU A 25 -32.30 -16.45 -14.04
C GLU A 25 -31.83 -17.03 -12.71
N ASN A 26 -32.78 -17.26 -11.80
CA ASN A 26 -32.51 -17.89 -10.50
C ASN A 26 -31.44 -17.18 -9.64
N PRO A 27 -31.51 -15.84 -9.46
CA PRO A 27 -30.46 -15.04 -8.84
C PRO A 27 -30.23 -15.33 -7.35
N ARG A 28 -31.21 -15.94 -6.68
CA ARG A 28 -31.12 -16.33 -5.25
C ARG A 28 -30.03 -17.35 -4.95
N TYR A 29 -29.51 -18.04 -5.96
CA TYR A 29 -28.38 -18.94 -5.82
C TYR A 29 -27.04 -18.21 -5.63
N HIS A 30 -27.05 -16.88 -5.75
CA HIS A 30 -25.88 -16.04 -5.57
C HIS A 30 -26.15 -15.01 -4.46
N PRO A 31 -25.71 -15.27 -3.20
CA PRO A 31 -26.01 -14.38 -2.09
C PRO A 31 -25.25 -13.06 -2.15
N TYR A 32 -24.15 -12.94 -2.93
CA TYR A 32 -23.37 -11.71 -3.05
C TYR A 32 -23.47 -11.12 -4.46
N VAL A 33 -24.05 -9.95 -4.64
CA VAL A 33 -24.50 -9.51 -5.98
C VAL A 33 -23.88 -8.21 -6.44
N TYR A 34 -24.46 -7.07 -6.07
CA TYR A 34 -24.02 -5.77 -6.50
C TYR A 34 -23.07 -5.15 -5.48
N GLY A 35 -21.95 -4.58 -5.93
CA GLY A 35 -20.92 -4.08 -5.02
C GLY A 35 -20.39 -5.14 -4.04
N TRP A 36 -20.65 -6.42 -4.32
CA TRP A 36 -20.36 -7.58 -3.47
C TRP A 36 -21.13 -7.64 -2.15
N TYR A 37 -22.24 -6.93 -2.09
CA TYR A 37 -23.12 -6.93 -0.94
C TYR A 37 -23.92 -8.22 -0.84
N GLU A 38 -24.13 -8.67 0.39
CA GLU A 38 -25.02 -9.80 0.66
C GLU A 38 -26.47 -9.38 0.43
N ARG A 39 -27.18 -10.09 -0.45
CA ARG A 39 -28.58 -9.85 -0.74
C ARG A 39 -29.45 -10.62 0.23
N ASP A 40 -30.30 -9.90 0.93
CA ASP A 40 -31.26 -10.49 1.86
C ASP A 40 -32.53 -10.98 1.15
N GLY A 41 -33.40 -11.64 1.92
CA GLY A 41 -34.67 -12.19 1.41
C GLY A 41 -35.67 -11.14 0.90
N ASN A 42 -35.41 -9.85 1.17
CA ASN A 42 -36.22 -8.72 0.74
C ASN A 42 -35.64 -8.01 -0.50
N TRP A 43 -34.65 -8.62 -1.18
CA TRP A 43 -33.98 -8.06 -2.36
C TRP A 43 -33.21 -6.76 -2.07
N SER A 44 -32.81 -6.56 -0.82
CA SER A 44 -31.94 -5.46 -0.44
C SER A 44 -30.52 -5.95 -0.22
N ASP A 45 -29.57 -5.10 -0.54
CA ASP A 45 -28.16 -5.42 -0.57
C ASP A 45 -27.48 -4.82 0.66
N GLN A 46 -26.94 -5.68 1.52
CA GLN A 46 -26.33 -5.31 2.80
C GLN A 46 -24.92 -4.78 2.58
N ALA A 47 -24.84 -3.47 2.40
CA ALA A 47 -23.60 -2.72 2.20
C ALA A 47 -22.89 -2.41 3.52
N GLN A 48 -22.70 -3.42 4.37
CA GLN A 48 -22.10 -3.39 5.71
C GLN A 48 -22.68 -2.33 6.68
N ARG A 49 -22.48 -1.05 6.38
CA ARG A 49 -22.89 0.13 7.14
C ARG A 49 -24.22 0.73 6.69
N ARG A 50 -24.62 0.49 5.44
CA ARG A 50 -25.91 0.93 4.88
C ARG A 50 -26.61 -0.22 4.15
N VAL A 51 -27.87 -0.02 3.80
CA VAL A 51 -28.65 -0.96 2.98
C VAL A 51 -28.89 -0.32 1.62
N TYR A 52 -28.38 -0.97 0.58
CA TYR A 52 -28.53 -0.55 -0.81
C TYR A 52 -29.70 -1.25 -1.47
N HIS A 53 -30.32 -0.59 -2.45
CA HIS A 53 -31.35 -1.21 -3.28
C HIS A 53 -31.14 -0.90 -4.75
N GLY A 54 -30.72 -1.91 -5.52
CA GLY A 54 -30.40 -1.74 -6.95
C GLY A 54 -31.55 -1.19 -7.78
N TRP A 55 -32.79 -1.61 -7.50
CA TRP A 55 -33.98 -1.11 -8.22
C TRP A 55 -34.28 0.37 -7.98
N TYR A 56 -33.86 0.91 -6.83
CA TYR A 56 -34.02 2.34 -6.50
C TYR A 56 -32.74 3.13 -6.71
N SER A 57 -31.66 2.43 -7.09
CA SER A 57 -30.35 2.96 -7.39
C SER A 57 -29.76 3.83 -6.25
N ARG A 58 -30.11 3.52 -5.00
CA ARG A 58 -29.74 4.33 -3.83
C ARG A 58 -29.74 3.52 -2.53
N PHE A 59 -29.16 4.11 -1.49
CA PHE A 59 -29.30 3.61 -0.13
C PHE A 59 -30.66 3.95 0.47
N TYR A 60 -31.15 3.09 1.36
CA TYR A 60 -32.37 3.36 2.15
C TYR A 60 -32.13 4.35 3.30
N GLN A 61 -30.89 4.43 3.77
CA GLN A 61 -30.47 5.33 4.83
C GLN A 61 -29.60 6.45 4.24
N PRO A 62 -29.69 7.68 4.78
CA PRO A 62 -28.70 8.69 4.45
C PRO A 62 -27.33 8.22 4.96
N ASP A 63 -26.26 8.63 4.27
CA ASP A 63 -24.89 8.49 4.75
C ASP A 63 -24.81 9.03 6.18
N PRO A 64 -24.49 8.20 7.20
CA PRO A 64 -24.51 8.62 8.59
C PRO A 64 -23.37 9.58 8.95
N TRP A 65 -22.36 9.75 8.08
CA TRP A 65 -21.23 10.61 8.36
C TRP A 65 -21.57 12.09 8.17
N ASP A 66 -21.30 12.95 9.15
CA ASP A 66 -21.64 14.38 9.05
C ASP A 66 -20.75 15.15 8.07
N GLY A 67 -19.57 14.63 7.73
CA GLY A 67 -18.78 15.18 6.63
C GLY A 67 -19.25 14.73 5.25
N SER A 68 -20.30 13.88 5.17
CA SER A 68 -20.73 13.23 3.92
C SER A 68 -21.17 14.24 2.83
N TYR A 69 -21.46 15.46 3.24
CA TYR A 69 -21.84 16.55 2.37
C TYR A 69 -20.82 17.69 2.46
N ASP A 70 -20.52 18.29 1.32
CA ASP A 70 -19.68 19.46 1.13
C ASP A 70 -20.54 20.56 0.51
N LEU A 71 -20.61 21.72 1.15
CA LEU A 71 -21.41 22.85 0.67
C LEU A 71 -20.91 23.42 -0.66
N THR A 72 -19.67 23.12 -1.04
CA THR A 72 -19.07 23.49 -2.32
C THR A 72 -19.31 22.46 -3.43
N ASP A 73 -19.84 21.28 -3.08
CA ASP A 73 -20.24 20.23 -4.02
C ASP A 73 -21.74 19.91 -3.86
N PRO A 74 -22.63 20.50 -4.68
CA PRO A 74 -24.06 20.25 -4.61
C PRO A 74 -24.48 18.78 -4.75
N GLN A 75 -23.67 17.94 -5.40
CA GLN A 75 -23.97 16.52 -5.59
C GLN A 75 -23.86 15.75 -4.27
N SER A 76 -22.90 16.12 -3.43
CA SER A 76 -22.68 15.53 -2.11
C SER A 76 -23.84 15.75 -1.11
N LEU A 77 -24.73 16.71 -1.38
CA LEU A 77 -25.91 16.96 -0.53
C LEU A 77 -26.93 15.81 -0.60
N ASN A 78 -26.89 14.97 -1.65
CA ASN A 78 -27.70 13.76 -1.74
C ASN A 78 -27.03 12.60 -0.98
N ARG A 79 -27.20 12.59 0.33
CA ARG A 79 -26.62 11.55 1.23
C ARG A 79 -27.14 10.12 0.99
N TYR A 80 -28.14 9.93 0.13
CA TYR A 80 -28.65 8.60 -0.23
C TYR A 80 -27.98 8.03 -1.50
N ALA A 81 -27.19 8.84 -2.20
CA ALA A 81 -26.57 8.45 -3.47
C ALA A 81 -25.58 7.28 -3.29
N TYR A 82 -25.57 6.38 -4.28
CA TYR A 82 -24.50 5.41 -4.46
C TYR A 82 -23.41 6.06 -5.30
N VAL A 83 -22.19 6.12 -4.75
CA VAL A 83 -20.96 6.62 -5.42
C VAL A 83 -21.09 7.93 -6.20
N GLN A 84 -21.60 8.99 -5.56
CA GLN A 84 -21.81 10.30 -6.21
C GLN A 84 -22.67 10.22 -7.48
N ASN A 85 -23.52 9.21 -7.57
CA ASN A 85 -24.33 8.89 -8.75
C ASN A 85 -23.56 8.52 -10.03
N ASP A 86 -22.33 8.01 -9.91
CA ASP A 86 -21.54 7.56 -11.06
C ASP A 86 -21.04 6.12 -10.87
N PRO A 87 -21.93 5.11 -10.91
CA PRO A 87 -21.55 3.72 -10.66
C PRO A 87 -20.83 3.05 -11.83
N VAL A 88 -20.73 3.72 -12.98
CA VAL A 88 -19.95 3.23 -14.10
C VAL A 88 -18.46 3.39 -13.80
N ASN A 89 -18.09 4.51 -13.18
CA ASN A 89 -16.71 4.81 -12.85
C ASN A 89 -16.36 4.45 -11.40
N PHE A 90 -17.33 4.39 -10.51
CA PHE A 90 -17.08 4.25 -9.08
C PHE A 90 -17.81 3.05 -8.45
N VAL A 91 -17.23 2.50 -7.39
CA VAL A 91 -17.82 1.44 -6.56
C VAL A 91 -17.72 1.82 -5.09
N ASP A 92 -18.72 1.43 -4.30
CA ASP A 92 -18.73 1.53 -2.83
C ASP A 92 -18.68 0.12 -2.26
N PRO A 93 -17.57 -0.39 -1.71
CA PRO A 93 -17.55 -1.77 -1.19
C PRO A 93 -18.01 -1.90 0.26
N THR A 94 -18.09 -0.79 1.01
CA THR A 94 -18.41 -0.82 2.47
C THR A 94 -19.71 -0.09 2.81
N GLY A 95 -20.39 0.43 1.80
CA GLY A 95 -21.53 1.31 1.96
C GLY A 95 -21.16 2.68 2.53
N MET A 96 -19.89 3.09 2.54
CA MET A 96 -19.45 4.39 3.08
C MET A 96 -18.37 5.05 2.21
N LEU A 97 -18.01 4.43 1.09
CA LEU A 97 -16.82 4.79 0.32
C LEU A 97 -17.16 5.02 -1.14
N THR A 98 -16.34 5.81 -1.82
CA THR A 98 -16.42 5.97 -3.28
C THR A 98 -15.03 5.71 -3.84
N VAL A 99 -14.94 4.71 -4.71
CA VAL A 99 -13.67 4.23 -5.28
C VAL A 99 -13.78 4.17 -6.81
N GLY A 100 -13.01 4.98 -7.56
CA GLY A 100 -13.02 4.96 -9.04
C GLY A 100 -11.73 5.43 -9.72
N PRO A 101 -11.52 5.27 -11.03
CA PRO A 101 -10.18 5.34 -11.65
C PRO A 101 -9.52 6.73 -11.62
N VAL A 102 -8.20 6.79 -11.38
CA VAL A 102 -7.35 7.98 -11.55
C VAL A 102 -6.58 7.85 -12.87
N ASN A 103 -6.85 8.75 -13.83
CA ASN A 103 -6.03 8.96 -15.03
C ASN A 103 -5.69 7.70 -15.86
N GLY A 104 -6.70 6.93 -16.28
CA GLY A 104 -6.51 5.84 -17.25
C GLY A 104 -5.73 4.62 -16.74
N VAL A 105 -5.36 4.60 -15.45
CA VAL A 105 -5.00 3.40 -14.70
C VAL A 105 -6.11 3.21 -13.68
N GLN A 106 -6.68 2.00 -13.63
CA GLN A 106 -7.80 1.69 -12.75
C GLN A 106 -7.36 1.66 -11.28
N LEU A 107 -7.26 2.84 -10.66
CA LEU A 107 -7.02 3.02 -9.22
C LEU A 107 -7.72 4.28 -8.72
N GLY A 108 -8.68 4.07 -7.84
CA GLY A 108 -9.36 4.99 -6.92
C GLY A 108 -8.85 6.43 -6.79
N VAL A 109 -9.65 7.44 -7.16
CA VAL A 109 -9.93 8.52 -6.22
C VAL A 109 -10.66 7.81 -5.10
N VAL A 110 -9.93 7.58 -4.00
CA VAL A 110 -10.48 7.00 -2.79
C VAL A 110 -10.83 8.17 -1.90
N THR A 111 -12.10 8.55 -1.87
CA THR A 111 -12.58 9.43 -0.78
C THR A 111 -12.79 8.51 0.43
N VAL A 112 -11.70 8.20 1.17
CA VAL A 112 -11.82 7.55 2.48
C VAL A 112 -12.36 8.60 3.44
N ARG A 113 -13.55 8.37 3.98
CA ARG A 113 -14.15 9.22 5.02
C ARG A 113 -14.10 8.51 6.37
N ALA A 114 -13.80 9.29 7.40
CA ALA A 114 -13.09 8.89 8.63
C ALA A 114 -13.97 8.29 9.74
N ASP A 115 -15.05 7.59 9.39
CA ASP A 115 -15.94 6.92 10.36
C ASP A 115 -15.97 5.38 10.26
N ALA A 116 -15.22 4.79 9.33
CA ALA A 116 -14.39 3.67 9.77
C ALA A 116 -13.42 4.29 10.80
N GLY A 117 -13.54 3.91 12.07
CA GLY A 117 -12.65 4.41 13.12
C GLY A 117 -11.17 4.21 12.77
N PRO A 118 -10.22 4.49 13.68
CA PRO A 118 -8.78 4.34 13.43
C PRO A 118 -8.33 2.89 13.17
N ASP A 119 -9.27 1.99 12.93
CA ASP A 119 -9.09 0.59 12.67
C ASP A 119 -9.06 0.35 11.16
N TRP A 120 -7.91 -0.12 10.70
CA TRP A 120 -7.57 -0.48 9.32
C TRP A 120 -8.46 -1.57 8.69
N THR A 121 -9.50 -2.01 9.38
CA THR A 121 -10.44 -3.08 8.97
C THR A 121 -11.11 -2.79 7.63
N ALA A 122 -11.49 -1.55 7.32
CA ALA A 122 -12.13 -1.24 6.03
C ALA A 122 -11.16 -1.33 4.83
N LEU A 123 -9.90 -0.91 4.99
CA LEU A 123 -8.88 -0.98 3.94
C LEU A 123 -8.29 -2.40 3.81
N TRP A 124 -8.23 -3.13 4.92
CA TRP A 124 -7.90 -4.55 4.97
C TRP A 124 -8.99 -5.43 4.34
N GLU A 125 -10.27 -5.17 4.61
CA GLU A 125 -11.39 -5.88 3.98
C GLU A 125 -11.40 -5.63 2.47
N LEU A 126 -11.20 -4.39 2.01
CA LEU A 126 -11.05 -4.05 0.59
C LEU A 126 -9.88 -4.78 -0.10
N TRP A 127 -8.77 -4.97 0.62
CA TRP A 127 -7.57 -5.63 0.09
C TRP A 127 -7.70 -7.17 0.05
N VAL A 128 -8.24 -7.78 1.11
CA VAL A 128 -8.62 -9.21 1.13
C VAL A 128 -9.67 -9.52 0.06
N PHE A 129 -10.61 -8.60 -0.15
CA PHE A 129 -11.65 -8.70 -1.15
C PHE A 129 -11.09 -8.70 -2.60
N GLY A 130 -10.11 -7.84 -2.91
CA GLY A 130 -9.42 -7.84 -4.20
C GLY A 130 -8.66 -9.15 -4.49
N MET A 131 -8.07 -9.77 -3.46
CA MET A 131 -7.35 -11.04 -3.59
C MET A 131 -8.26 -12.25 -3.87
N GLN A 132 -9.48 -12.26 -3.32
CA GLN A 132 -10.44 -13.36 -3.51
C GLN A 132 -11.11 -13.34 -4.90
N MET A 133 -11.03 -12.20 -5.60
CA MET A 133 -11.65 -11.94 -6.91
C MET A 133 -10.67 -11.93 -8.10
N GLY A 134 -9.37 -12.14 -7.86
CA GLY A 134 -8.34 -12.10 -8.91
C GLY A 134 -8.12 -10.70 -9.54
N GLN A 135 -8.54 -9.63 -8.87
CA GLN A 135 -8.42 -8.25 -9.34
C GLN A 135 -7.29 -7.53 -8.57
N ARG A 136 -6.40 -6.83 -9.29
CA ARG A 136 -5.27 -6.07 -8.69
C ARG A 136 -5.77 -4.75 -8.11
N LEU A 137 -5.69 -4.56 -6.79
CA LEU A 137 -5.86 -3.27 -6.12
C LEU A 137 -4.51 -2.78 -5.57
N MET A 138 -4.21 -1.48 -5.69
CA MET A 138 -3.04 -0.84 -5.03
C MET A 138 -3.39 -0.33 -3.61
N GLN A 139 -2.35 -0.14 -2.79
CA GLN A 139 -2.40 0.35 -1.41
C GLN A 139 -2.85 1.84 -1.32
N PRO A 140 -3.54 2.27 -0.24
CA PRO A 140 -4.10 3.62 -0.10
C PRO A 140 -3.07 4.69 0.33
N LEU A 141 -3.21 5.92 -0.17
CA LEU A 141 -2.47 7.13 0.25
C LEU A 141 -3.14 7.82 1.45
N VAL A 142 -2.35 8.31 2.41
CA VAL A 142 -2.78 8.89 3.69
C VAL A 142 -2.48 10.38 3.72
N ASP A 143 -3.50 11.22 3.94
CA ASP A 143 -3.36 12.55 4.54
C ASP A 143 -4.48 12.67 5.59
N GLY A 144 -4.12 12.82 6.87
CA GLY A 144 -5.06 12.87 8.00
C GLY A 144 -5.36 14.30 8.51
N PRO A 145 -6.57 14.57 9.07
CA PRO A 145 -6.94 15.82 9.74
C PRO A 145 -6.48 15.86 11.23
N PRO A 146 -6.57 17.01 11.94
CA PRO A 146 -5.84 17.26 13.19
C PRO A 146 -6.41 16.53 14.43
N GLU A 147 -5.53 16.27 15.41
CA GLU A 147 -5.75 15.47 16.62
C GLU A 147 -6.87 15.96 17.55
N LEU A 148 -7.65 15.01 18.11
CA LEU A 148 -8.54 15.18 19.26
C LEU A 148 -8.29 14.07 20.32
N PRO A 149 -8.61 14.30 21.61
CA PRO A 149 -7.85 13.76 22.73
C PRO A 149 -8.26 12.33 23.14
N ALA A 150 -7.31 11.68 23.80
CA ALA A 150 -7.33 10.30 24.27
C ALA A 150 -8.52 9.97 25.20
N ALA A 151 -9.37 9.03 24.78
CA ALA A 151 -10.26 8.30 25.70
C ALA A 151 -10.48 6.85 25.23
N THR A 152 -9.82 5.93 25.95
CA THR A 152 -10.16 4.52 26.20
C THR A 152 -10.57 3.63 25.02
N LEU A 153 -9.57 2.96 24.41
CA LEU A 153 -9.77 1.73 23.62
C LEU A 153 -9.63 0.49 24.52
N PRO A 154 -10.45 -0.57 24.32
CA PRO A 154 -10.37 -1.81 25.09
C PRO A 154 -9.12 -2.64 24.72
N GLN A 155 -8.50 -3.21 25.74
CA GLN A 155 -7.22 -3.93 25.70
C GLN A 155 -7.38 -5.40 25.29
N ASN A 156 -7.53 -5.72 24.01
CA ASN A 156 -7.30 -7.09 23.54
C ASN A 156 -6.43 -7.08 22.27
N PRO A 157 -5.11 -7.32 22.38
CA PRO A 157 -4.27 -7.48 21.20
C PRO A 157 -4.63 -8.80 20.50
N VAL A 158 -5.08 -8.72 19.25
CA VAL A 158 -5.25 -9.87 18.37
C VAL A 158 -3.87 -10.51 18.16
N GLU A 159 -3.75 -11.82 18.41
CA GLU A 159 -2.52 -12.59 18.21
C GLU A 159 -2.16 -12.65 16.71
N VAL A 160 -1.16 -11.86 16.32
CA VAL A 160 -0.64 -11.73 14.94
C VAL A 160 -0.09 -13.04 14.34
N ASN A 161 0.07 -14.09 15.15
CA ASN A 161 0.68 -15.37 14.76
C ASN A 161 -0.28 -16.36 14.07
N LYS A 162 -1.53 -15.98 13.79
CA LYS A 162 -2.54 -16.86 13.17
C LYS A 162 -2.98 -16.47 11.74
N LEU A 163 -2.42 -15.39 11.18
CA LEU A 163 -2.63 -15.04 9.78
C LEU A 163 -1.51 -15.71 8.96
N GLY A 164 -1.87 -16.63 8.05
CA GLY A 164 -0.91 -17.24 7.13
C GLY A 164 -0.18 -16.17 6.30
N GLU A 165 1.02 -16.49 5.82
CA GLU A 165 1.82 -15.56 5.01
C GLU A 165 1.02 -15.05 3.80
N PRO A 166 1.04 -13.75 3.50
CA PRO A 166 0.32 -13.21 2.33
C PRO A 166 0.84 -13.87 1.02
N PRO A 167 -0.04 -14.12 0.05
CA PRO A 167 0.36 -14.65 -1.25
C PRO A 167 1.24 -13.62 -1.97
N ILE A 168 2.44 -14.03 -2.37
CA ILE A 168 3.44 -13.12 -2.96
C ILE A 168 3.34 -13.14 -4.48
N ASN A 169 3.11 -11.98 -5.08
CA ASN A 169 3.10 -11.83 -6.53
C ASN A 169 4.47 -11.39 -7.05
N CYS A 170 5.24 -12.33 -7.58
CA CYS A 170 6.57 -12.04 -8.15
C CYS A 170 6.53 -11.04 -9.33
N ASN A 171 5.36 -10.80 -9.94
CA ASN A 171 5.22 -9.82 -11.03
C ASN A 171 5.14 -8.36 -10.54
N GLN A 172 4.92 -8.10 -9.25
CA GLN A 172 4.85 -6.74 -8.69
C GLN A 172 6.23 -6.07 -8.57
N LYS A 173 7.32 -6.85 -8.65
CA LYS A 173 8.71 -6.37 -8.54
C LYS A 173 8.92 -5.45 -7.33
N LEU A 174 8.66 -5.94 -6.12
CA LEU A 174 8.86 -5.14 -4.89
C LEU A 174 10.34 -4.84 -4.61
N LEU A 175 11.22 -5.69 -5.12
CA LEU A 175 12.67 -5.51 -5.06
C LEU A 175 13.26 -5.76 -6.45
N VAL A 176 14.14 -4.86 -6.87
CA VAL A 176 14.84 -4.94 -8.16
C VAL A 176 16.33 -4.66 -8.00
N SER A 177 17.14 -5.20 -8.92
CA SER A 177 18.54 -4.83 -9.04
C SER A 177 18.70 -3.47 -9.72
N LEU A 178 19.90 -2.92 -9.65
CA LEU A 178 20.27 -1.77 -10.48
C LEU A 178 20.41 -2.16 -11.96
N ASP A 179 20.44 -1.15 -12.82
CA ASP A 179 20.68 -1.31 -14.25
C ASP A 179 22.06 -1.97 -14.50
N SER A 180 22.12 -2.91 -15.45
CA SER A 180 23.28 -3.78 -15.67
C SER A 180 24.51 -3.08 -16.25
N ASP A 181 24.35 -1.88 -16.81
CA ASP A 181 25.42 -1.07 -17.40
C ASP A 181 26.17 -0.21 -16.36
N LEU A 182 25.66 -0.14 -15.12
CA LEU A 182 26.26 0.64 -14.06
C LEU A 182 27.52 -0.02 -13.49
N GLN A 183 28.55 0.81 -13.29
CA GLN A 183 29.83 0.40 -12.74
C GLN A 183 29.85 0.59 -11.22
N VAL A 184 29.49 -0.46 -10.50
CA VAL A 184 29.48 -0.51 -9.03
C VAL A 184 30.22 -1.74 -8.52
N SER A 185 30.65 -1.71 -7.27
CA SER A 185 31.14 -2.89 -6.56
C SER A 185 30.30 -3.14 -5.30
N TYR A 186 30.27 -4.38 -4.82
CA TYR A 186 29.46 -4.77 -3.67
C TYR A 186 30.32 -5.27 -2.53
N GLY A 187 29.93 -4.94 -1.30
CA GLY A 187 30.46 -5.57 -0.10
C GLY A 187 30.02 -7.02 0.02
N GLN A 188 30.79 -7.83 0.76
CA GLN A 188 30.56 -9.28 0.90
C GLN A 188 29.15 -9.65 1.34
N ASN A 189 28.50 -8.79 2.13
CA ASN A 189 27.16 -9.03 2.68
C ASN A 189 26.08 -8.10 2.08
N ALA A 190 26.40 -7.35 1.02
CA ALA A 190 25.45 -6.44 0.41
C ALA A 190 24.46 -7.23 -0.46
N ARG A 191 23.15 -7.05 -0.20
CA ARG A 191 22.08 -7.56 -1.07
C ARG A 191 21.66 -6.45 -2.01
N PRO A 192 22.01 -6.50 -3.31
CA PRO A 192 21.90 -5.37 -4.22
C PRO A 192 20.47 -5.17 -4.75
N TYR A 193 19.50 -5.24 -3.85
CA TYR A 193 18.08 -5.12 -4.13
C TYR A 193 17.52 -3.86 -3.51
N PHE A 194 16.60 -3.21 -4.21
CA PHE A 194 16.03 -1.92 -3.85
C PHE A 194 14.57 -1.85 -4.25
N ALA A 195 13.79 -1.00 -3.59
CA ALA A 195 12.44 -0.66 -4.07
C ALA A 195 12.54 -0.02 -5.48
N PRO A 196 11.58 -0.22 -6.40
CA PRO A 196 11.72 0.19 -7.80
C PRO A 196 11.98 1.68 -8.04
N ASP A 197 11.34 2.54 -7.28
CA ASP A 197 11.52 3.99 -7.32
C ASP A 197 12.87 4.40 -6.73
N PHE A 198 13.29 3.80 -5.61
CA PHE A 198 14.64 3.96 -5.07
C PHE A 198 15.70 3.50 -6.08
N ALA A 199 15.52 2.34 -6.70
CA ALA A 199 16.42 1.77 -7.70
C ALA A 199 16.59 2.71 -8.90
N ARG A 200 15.49 3.32 -9.36
CA ARG A 200 15.50 4.30 -10.46
C ARG A 200 16.29 5.56 -10.08
N ALA A 201 16.01 6.14 -8.92
CA ALA A 201 16.73 7.32 -8.45
C ALA A 201 18.22 6.99 -8.23
N PHE A 202 18.51 5.82 -7.67
CA PHE A 202 19.87 5.40 -7.36
C PHE A 202 20.66 5.08 -8.64
N SER A 203 20.04 4.44 -9.63
CA SER A 203 20.65 4.19 -10.94
C SER A 203 21.02 5.48 -11.65
N ALA A 204 20.16 6.51 -11.58
CA ALA A 204 20.47 7.83 -12.12
C ALA A 204 21.69 8.48 -11.41
N ALA A 205 21.74 8.40 -10.07
CA ALA A 205 22.86 8.92 -9.29
C ALA A 205 24.17 8.17 -9.58
N VAL A 206 24.14 6.84 -9.63
CA VAL A 206 25.31 6.01 -9.97
C VAL A 206 25.78 6.28 -11.39
N SER A 207 24.86 6.44 -12.35
CA SER A 207 25.19 6.81 -13.72
C SER A 207 25.93 8.15 -13.79
N ALA A 208 25.51 9.14 -12.99
CA ALA A 208 26.21 10.42 -12.87
C ALA A 208 27.61 10.27 -12.24
N LEU A 209 27.75 9.41 -11.22
CA LEU A 209 29.05 9.10 -10.61
C LEU A 209 30.00 8.41 -11.59
N ASN A 210 29.50 7.43 -12.35
CA ASN A 210 30.29 6.72 -13.36
C ASN A 210 30.78 7.66 -14.46
N ARG A 211 29.96 8.62 -14.91
CA ARG A 211 30.38 9.69 -15.83
C ARG A 211 31.45 10.59 -15.24
N ALA A 212 31.46 10.78 -13.93
CA ALA A 212 32.51 11.51 -13.20
C ALA A 212 33.75 10.65 -12.89
N GLY A 213 33.83 9.41 -13.41
CA GLY A 213 34.94 8.49 -13.16
C GLY A 213 34.90 7.79 -11.80
N ILE A 214 33.82 7.95 -11.03
CA ILE A 214 33.65 7.36 -9.70
C ILE A 214 32.87 6.05 -9.82
N ARG A 215 33.41 4.98 -9.24
CA ARG A 215 32.79 3.65 -9.18
C ARG A 215 32.45 3.32 -7.73
N PRO A 216 31.23 3.61 -7.26
CA PRO A 216 30.89 3.47 -5.85
C PRO A 216 30.88 1.99 -5.43
N ARG A 217 31.26 1.75 -4.17
CA ARG A 217 31.11 0.48 -3.47
C ARG A 217 29.88 0.54 -2.58
N ILE A 218 28.91 -0.31 -2.86
CA ILE A 218 27.71 -0.50 -2.05
C ILE A 218 28.08 -1.45 -0.90
N ASN A 219 28.19 -0.91 0.31
CA ASN A 219 28.51 -1.66 1.51
C ASN A 219 27.30 -2.45 2.02
N SER A 220 26.10 -1.88 1.90
CA SER A 220 24.83 -2.48 2.30
C SER A 220 23.68 -1.87 1.50
N ALA A 221 22.63 -2.65 1.28
CA ALA A 221 21.40 -2.23 0.61
C ALA A 221 20.22 -2.93 1.31
N PHE A 222 19.42 -3.75 0.62
CA PHE A 222 18.33 -4.49 1.25
C PHE A 222 18.83 -5.38 2.41
N ARG A 223 18.05 -5.43 3.51
CA ARG A 223 18.33 -6.28 4.69
C ARG A 223 17.10 -7.09 5.07
N THR A 224 17.26 -8.39 5.26
CA THR A 224 16.24 -9.24 5.91
C THR A 224 16.13 -8.90 7.41
N THR A 225 15.08 -9.37 8.07
CA THR A 225 14.95 -9.31 9.53
C THR A 225 16.13 -10.00 10.21
N ALA A 226 16.60 -11.13 9.66
CA ALA A 226 17.78 -11.82 10.15
C ALA A 226 19.06 -10.96 10.02
N ASP A 227 19.25 -10.27 8.88
CA ASP A 227 20.37 -9.35 8.69
C ASP A 227 20.30 -8.19 9.70
N GLN A 228 19.11 -7.63 9.92
CA GLN A 228 18.89 -6.52 10.85
C GLN A 228 19.17 -6.93 12.31
N GLN A 229 18.77 -8.13 12.72
CA GLN A 229 19.07 -8.66 14.05
C GLN A 229 20.58 -8.82 14.27
N ARG A 230 21.33 -9.30 13.27
CA ARG A 230 22.80 -9.39 13.35
C ARG A 230 23.45 -8.01 13.48
N MET A 231 22.93 -7.00 12.80
CA MET A 231 23.41 -5.61 12.93
C MET A 231 23.19 -5.08 14.35
N ARG A 232 22.06 -5.39 14.97
CA ARG A 232 21.75 -5.01 16.37
C ARG A 232 22.63 -5.73 17.40
N ALA A 233 23.03 -6.96 17.11
CA ALA A 233 23.89 -7.76 17.99
C ALA A 233 25.38 -7.40 17.93
N GLY A 234 25.77 -6.37 17.17
CA GLY A 234 27.16 -5.87 17.10
C GLY A 234 27.68 -5.57 15.69
N GLY A 235 26.89 -5.78 14.64
CA GLY A 235 27.30 -5.49 13.25
C GLY A 235 27.26 -4.01 12.83
N ALA A 236 26.60 -3.15 13.60
CA ALA A 236 26.34 -1.75 13.24
C ALA A 236 27.46 -0.74 13.59
N GLY A 237 28.60 -1.21 14.11
CA GLY A 237 29.67 -0.32 14.56
C GLY A 237 29.30 0.44 15.83
N ARG A 238 29.71 1.72 15.93
CA ARG A 238 29.60 2.52 17.17
C ARG A 238 28.16 2.92 17.53
N ASN A 239 27.24 2.87 16.56
CA ASN A 239 25.83 3.19 16.76
C ASN A 239 24.99 1.92 16.68
N PRO A 240 24.04 1.70 17.61
CA PRO A 240 23.15 0.55 17.52
C PRO A 240 22.25 0.67 16.30
N ALA A 241 22.11 -0.43 15.53
CA ALA A 241 21.13 -0.49 14.46
C ALA A 241 19.70 -0.34 15.00
N ALA A 242 18.83 0.29 14.21
CA ALA A 242 17.41 0.41 14.54
C ALA A 242 16.74 -0.98 14.62
N SER A 243 15.64 -1.09 15.37
CA SER A 243 14.79 -2.29 15.39
C SER A 243 14.05 -2.54 14.07
N LEU A 244 13.81 -1.47 13.32
CA LEU A 244 13.19 -1.44 11.99
C LEU A 244 13.91 -0.38 11.16
N SER A 245 14.27 -0.69 9.91
CA SER A 245 15.09 0.18 9.07
C SER A 245 14.56 0.27 7.63
N LEU A 246 14.79 1.42 6.97
CA LEU A 246 14.54 1.60 5.53
C LEU A 246 15.33 0.61 4.66
N HIS A 247 16.45 0.06 5.16
CA HIS A 247 17.14 -1.04 4.48
C HIS A 247 16.24 -2.27 4.32
N GLN A 248 15.37 -2.54 5.29
CA GLN A 248 14.45 -3.69 5.21
C GLN A 248 13.32 -3.48 4.22
N ALA A 249 13.02 -2.24 3.83
CA ALA A 249 12.04 -1.93 2.80
C ALA A 249 12.68 -1.63 1.43
N GLY A 250 14.00 -1.76 1.28
CA GLY A 250 14.71 -1.46 0.03
C GLY A 250 14.88 0.04 -0.27
N TYR A 251 14.70 0.91 0.74
CA TYR A 251 14.72 2.37 0.62
C TYR A 251 15.96 3.03 1.25
N ALA A 252 17.02 2.25 1.47
CA ALA A 252 18.29 2.77 1.97
C ALA A 252 19.50 2.01 1.42
N VAL A 253 20.62 2.72 1.35
CA VAL A 253 21.91 2.21 0.87
C VAL A 253 23.05 2.82 1.68
N ASP A 254 24.06 1.99 1.97
CA ASP A 254 25.32 2.45 2.56
C ASP A 254 26.41 2.38 1.49
N ILE A 255 27.07 3.51 1.20
CA ILE A 255 28.02 3.63 0.08
C ILE A 255 29.37 4.15 0.58
N ASN A 256 30.45 3.49 0.15
CA ASN A 256 31.85 3.85 0.42
C ASN A 256 32.20 4.04 1.91
N GLY A 257 33.49 4.22 2.19
CA GLY A 257 33.93 4.78 3.46
C GLY A 257 33.98 6.31 3.37
N THR A 258 33.64 7.01 4.45
CA THR A 258 33.58 8.48 4.49
C THR A 258 34.96 9.14 4.49
N ALA A 259 36.03 8.33 4.56
CA ALA A 259 37.42 8.74 4.45
C ALA A 259 37.95 8.73 3.00
N THR A 260 37.12 8.37 2.02
CA THR A 260 37.49 8.37 0.60
C THR A 260 37.46 9.80 0.05
N GLN A 261 38.42 10.13 -0.83
CA GLN A 261 38.51 11.46 -1.45
C GLN A 261 37.24 11.79 -2.26
N GLU A 262 36.61 10.75 -2.81
CA GLU A 262 35.42 10.80 -3.65
C GLU A 262 34.13 11.00 -2.85
N PHE A 263 34.16 10.80 -1.52
CA PHE A 263 32.94 10.79 -0.70
C PHE A 263 32.15 12.09 -0.78
N GLN A 264 32.83 13.24 -0.89
CA GLN A 264 32.15 14.53 -1.03
C GLN A 264 31.36 14.63 -2.34
N THR A 265 31.93 14.15 -3.45
CA THR A 265 31.24 14.10 -4.74
C THR A 265 30.09 13.12 -4.70
N ILE A 266 30.28 11.94 -4.09
CA ILE A 266 29.21 10.96 -3.89
C ILE A 266 28.04 11.59 -3.12
N ARG A 267 28.31 12.24 -1.99
CA ARG A 267 27.29 12.93 -1.20
C ARG A 267 26.54 13.97 -2.03
N GLN A 268 27.25 14.84 -2.74
CA GLN A 268 26.62 15.90 -3.54
C GLN A 268 25.74 15.35 -4.65
N VAL A 269 26.21 14.32 -5.37
CA VAL A 269 25.42 13.68 -6.42
C VAL A 269 24.19 13.00 -5.82
N MET A 270 24.34 12.20 -4.76
CA MET A 270 23.21 11.56 -4.10
C MET A 270 22.17 12.60 -3.61
N GLU A 271 22.61 13.67 -2.93
CA GLU A 271 21.69 14.74 -2.48
C GLU A 271 20.98 15.43 -3.65
N SER A 272 21.67 15.66 -4.79
CA SER A 272 21.06 16.23 -6.00
C SER A 272 20.00 15.34 -6.66
N HIS A 273 20.03 14.04 -6.37
CA HIS A 273 19.05 13.04 -6.82
C HIS A 273 17.97 12.74 -5.75
N GLY A 274 17.85 13.58 -4.72
CA GLY A 274 16.77 13.51 -3.73
C GLY A 274 17.06 12.61 -2.52
N PHE A 275 18.27 12.07 -2.39
CA PHE A 275 18.63 11.26 -1.23
C PHE A 275 18.91 12.12 -0.02
N THR A 276 18.38 11.70 1.13
CA THR A 276 18.75 12.24 2.42
C THR A 276 20.03 11.58 2.91
N TRP A 277 21.01 12.38 3.31
CA TRP A 277 22.31 11.91 3.78
C TRP A 277 22.35 11.72 5.31
N GLY A 278 22.74 10.52 5.77
CA GLY A 278 22.78 10.15 7.18
C GLY A 278 23.83 10.89 8.02
N GLY A 279 24.76 11.60 7.40
CA GLY A 279 25.69 12.48 8.12
C GLY A 279 25.03 13.69 8.79
N ARG A 280 23.80 14.06 8.40
CA ARG A 280 23.00 15.13 9.02
C ARG A 280 22.10 14.64 10.15
N PHE A 281 22.04 13.33 10.41
CA PHE A 281 21.19 12.79 11.46
C PHE A 281 21.70 13.10 12.86
N ARG A 282 20.79 13.10 13.84
CA ARG A 282 21.12 13.25 15.26
C ARG A 282 22.19 12.25 15.70
N HIS A 283 22.04 11.00 15.26
CA HIS A 283 23.08 9.97 15.33
C HIS A 283 23.68 9.84 13.93
N ARG A 284 24.88 10.40 13.74
CA ARG A 284 25.50 10.46 12.42
C ARG A 284 25.78 9.06 11.90
N ASP A 285 25.33 8.80 10.68
CA ASP A 285 25.65 7.61 9.91
C ASP A 285 26.11 8.03 8.51
N PRO A 286 27.35 8.51 8.36
CA PRO A 286 27.72 9.19 7.13
C PRO A 286 27.81 8.30 5.88
N PRO A 287 28.07 6.99 5.90
CA PRO A 287 27.90 6.14 4.70
C PRO A 287 26.46 6.03 4.19
N HIS A 288 25.47 6.36 5.02
CA HIS A 288 24.05 6.09 4.79
C HIS A 288 23.36 7.12 3.90
N PHE A 289 22.55 6.63 2.97
CA PHE A 289 21.65 7.40 2.13
C PHE A 289 20.29 6.73 2.05
N GLU A 290 19.23 7.53 2.09
CA GLU A 290 17.85 7.04 2.11
C GLU A 290 16.91 7.96 1.33
N ILE A 291 15.81 7.39 0.86
CA ILE A 291 14.60 8.11 0.43
C ILE A 291 13.47 7.61 1.30
N ASN A 292 12.68 8.51 1.86
CA ASN A 292 11.60 8.15 2.78
C ASN A 292 10.23 8.41 2.13
N PRO A 293 9.55 7.38 1.60
CA PRO A 293 8.19 7.51 1.08
C PRO A 293 7.12 7.35 2.18
N PHE A 294 7.50 7.03 3.42
CA PHE A 294 6.58 6.62 4.49
C PHE A 294 6.10 7.78 5.38
N GLY A 295 6.28 9.02 4.93
CA GLY A 295 5.87 10.21 5.69
C GLY A 295 6.83 10.58 6.83
N THR A 296 6.33 11.30 7.82
CA THR A 296 7.17 11.91 8.86
C THR A 296 7.81 10.88 9.79
N LYS A 297 9.15 10.83 9.81
CA LYS A 297 9.89 9.92 10.69
C LYS A 297 9.51 10.11 12.16
N GLY A 298 9.31 9.00 12.85
CA GLY A 298 9.02 8.97 14.29
C GLY A 298 7.54 8.95 14.63
N THR A 299 6.64 9.17 13.68
CA THR A 299 5.20 8.95 13.88
C THR A 299 4.89 7.45 13.97
N GLU A 300 3.69 7.12 14.44
CA GLU A 300 3.19 5.74 14.44
C GLU A 300 2.91 5.26 13.01
N GLU A 301 2.28 6.11 12.20
CA GLU A 301 2.00 5.88 10.78
C GLU A 301 3.27 5.52 9.98
N TYR A 302 4.36 6.28 10.18
CA TYR A 302 5.66 5.98 9.55
C TYR A 302 6.16 4.58 9.94
N ARG A 303 6.03 4.20 11.22
CA ARG A 303 6.49 2.90 11.71
C ARG A 303 5.66 1.76 11.16
N GLU A 304 4.35 1.95 11.06
CA GLU A 304 3.43 0.96 10.49
C GLU A 304 3.69 0.74 9.00
N LYS A 305 3.72 1.83 8.21
CA LYS A 305 4.02 1.77 6.77
C LYS A 305 5.38 1.15 6.48
N LEU A 306 6.41 1.56 7.22
CA LEU A 306 7.74 0.97 7.09
C LEU A 306 7.76 -0.51 7.45
N ARG A 307 7.00 -0.92 8.49
CA ARG A 307 6.93 -2.31 8.92
C ARG A 307 6.27 -3.18 7.86
N LEU A 308 5.15 -2.73 7.30
CA LEU A 308 4.46 -3.44 6.22
C LEU A 308 5.36 -3.58 4.99
N ALA A 309 5.97 -2.49 4.54
CA ALA A 309 6.89 -2.52 3.40
C ALA A 309 8.10 -3.45 3.64
N ALA A 310 8.63 -3.48 4.87
CA ALA A 310 9.72 -4.38 5.23
C ALA A 310 9.30 -5.85 5.19
N LEU A 311 8.12 -6.18 5.71
CA LEU A 311 7.57 -7.54 5.66
C LEU A 311 7.31 -7.99 4.23
N GLU A 312 6.68 -7.14 3.41
CA GLU A 312 6.41 -7.44 2.00
C GLU A 312 7.71 -7.63 1.19
N ALA A 313 8.71 -6.77 1.40
CA ALA A 313 10.00 -6.86 0.71
C ALA A 313 10.79 -8.11 1.11
N GLU A 314 10.81 -8.48 2.40
CA GLU A 314 11.45 -9.71 2.88
C GLU A 314 10.75 -10.96 2.37
N ALA A 315 9.42 -10.97 2.41
CA ALA A 315 8.64 -12.06 1.87
C ALA A 315 8.92 -12.21 0.36
N PHE A 316 8.91 -11.10 -0.40
CA PHE A 316 9.24 -11.09 -1.83
C PHE A 316 10.65 -11.62 -2.11
N TYR A 317 11.63 -11.16 -1.33
CA TYR A 317 13.01 -11.64 -1.44
C TYR A 317 13.10 -13.16 -1.28
N HIS A 318 12.38 -13.75 -0.32
CA HIS A 318 12.44 -15.20 -0.09
C HIS A 318 11.71 -16.04 -1.14
N LYS A 319 10.64 -15.53 -1.76
CA LYS A 319 9.83 -16.31 -2.71
C LYS A 319 10.12 -16.03 -4.18
N CYS A 320 10.72 -14.88 -4.51
CA CYS A 320 10.82 -14.40 -5.89
C CYS A 320 12.24 -14.07 -6.37
N LEU A 321 13.25 -14.06 -5.48
CA LEU A 321 14.65 -13.73 -5.78
C LEU A 321 15.59 -14.83 -5.26
#